data_AF-A0A4Q2DDQ9-F1
#
_entry.id   AF-A0A4Q2DDQ9-F1
#
_cell.length_a   1.000
_cell.length_b   1.000
_cell.length_c   1.000
_cell.angle_alpha   90.00
_cell.angle_beta   90.00
_cell.angle_gamma   90.00
#
_symmetry.space_group_name_H-M   'P 1'
#
loop_
_entity.id
_entity.type
_entity.pdbx_description
1 polymer ?
#
loop_
_entity_poly.entity_id
_entity_poly.type
_entity_poly.pdbx_seq_one_letter_code
_entity_poly.pdbx_strand_id
1 'polypeptide(L)' 'MVLTGKHILKNSAFPTRVADLRFGKVNNPIIGWPANNGSNQKFNFAPVQGKTVKITTRTGDGQDV' A
#
# COMPACT_ATOMS: atom_id res chain seq x y z
N MET A 1 -16.67 8.05 -7.73
CA MET A 1 -15.34 8.60 -7.45
C MET A 1 -14.36 7.44 -7.42
N VAL A 2 -13.27 7.49 -8.18
CA VAL A 2 -12.19 6.50 -8.12
C VAL A 2 -11.15 7.02 -7.13
N LEU A 3 -10.72 6.20 -6.17
CA LEU A 3 -9.65 6.56 -5.25
C LEU A 3 -8.34 6.67 -6.04
N THR A 4 -7.67 7.82 -5.99
CA THR A 4 -6.41 8.08 -6.72
C THR A 4 -5.33 8.63 -5.79
N GLY A 5 -4.07 8.39 -6.13
CA GLY A 5 -2.91 8.86 -5.36
C GLY A 5 -2.49 7.92 -4.23
N LYS A 6 -1.61 8.42 -3.34
CA LYS A 6 -0.99 7.64 -2.25
C LYS A 6 -1.84 7.62 -1.00
N HIS A 7 -2.15 6.41 -0.51
CA HIS A 7 -2.98 6.17 0.67
C HIS A 7 -2.40 5.09 1.57
N ILE A 8 -2.81 5.10 2.84
CA ILE A 8 -2.56 4.03 3.79
C ILE A 8 -3.86 3.22 3.93
N LEU A 9 -3.80 1.92 3.65
CA LEU A 9 -4.95 1.02 3.81
C LEU A 9 -5.00 0.52 5.26
N LYS A 10 -6.03 0.92 5.99
CA LYS A 10 -6.25 0.55 7.39
C LYS A 10 -7.17 -0.67 7.49
N ASN A 11 -6.83 -1.59 8.39
CA ASN A 11 -7.74 -2.67 8.74
C ASN A 11 -8.83 -2.15 9.68
N SER A 12 -10.11 -2.35 9.33
CA SER A 12 -11.25 -1.87 10.13
C SER A 12 -11.46 -2.65 11.44
N ALA A 13 -11.08 -3.94 11.48
CA ALA A 13 -11.16 -4.78 12.67
C ALA A 13 -9.94 -4.60 13.60
N PHE A 14 -8.80 -4.19 13.05
CA PHE A 14 -7.55 -3.98 13.79
C PHE A 14 -7.01 -2.56 13.50
N PRO A 15 -7.54 -1.52 14.18
CA PRO A 15 -7.31 -0.12 13.81
C PRO A 15 -5.85 0.35 13.90
N THR A 16 -4.99 -0.40 14.59
CA THR A 16 -3.55 -0.15 14.69
C THR A 16 -2.73 -0.80 13.58
N ARG A 17 -3.37 -1.57 12.69
CA ARG A 17 -2.72 -2.33 11.61
C ARG A 17 -3.04 -1.76 10.24
N VAL A 18 -2.01 -1.69 9.39
CA VAL A 18 -2.09 -1.21 8.01
C VAL A 18 -1.52 -2.25 7.06
N ALA A 19 -1.91 -2.20 5.78
CA ALA A 19 -1.24 -2.96 4.73
C ALA A 19 0.24 -2.53 4.64
N ASP A 20 1.12 -3.52 4.49
CA ASP A 20 2.57 -3.34 4.51
C ASP A 20 3.22 -4.33 3.55
N LEU A 21 4.06 -3.86 2.63
CA LEU A 21 4.93 -4.75 1.86
C LEU A 21 6.05 -5.24 2.78
N ARG A 22 6.03 -6.53 3.13
CA ARG A 22 6.90 -7.08 4.18
C ARG A 22 8.38 -6.80 3.88
N PHE A 23 9.07 -6.20 4.84
CA PHE A 23 10.46 -5.73 4.74
C PHE A 23 10.73 -4.72 3.62
N GLY A 24 9.68 -4.18 2.98
CA GLY A 24 9.79 -3.29 1.84
C GLY A 24 10.56 -3.90 0.67
N LYS A 25 10.42 -5.21 0.41
CA LYS A 25 11.14 -5.91 -0.68
C LYS A 25 10.19 -6.40 -1.76
N VAL A 26 10.64 -6.32 -3.01
CA VAL A 26 9.91 -6.88 -4.17
C VAL A 26 9.66 -8.38 -3.94
N ASN A 27 8.51 -8.87 -4.42
CA ASN A 27 8.04 -10.26 -4.30
C ASN A 27 7.75 -10.76 -2.88
N ASN A 28 7.92 -9.91 -1.85
CA ASN A 28 7.44 -10.26 -0.52
C ASN A 28 5.91 -10.08 -0.40
N PRO A 29 5.27 -10.79 0.54
CA PRO A 29 3.82 -10.68 0.74
C PRO A 29 3.42 -9.30 1.28
N ILE A 30 2.18 -8.91 1.01
CA ILE A 30 1.49 -7.83 1.72
C ILE A 30 0.93 -8.39 3.04
N ILE A 31 1.26 -7.76 4.17
CA ILE A 31 0.86 -8.18 5.50
C ILE A 31 0.17 -7.06 6.27
N GLY A 32 -0.44 -7.38 7.42
CA GLY A 32 -0.89 -6.39 8.39
C GLY A 32 0.21 -6.06 9.41
N TRP A 33 0.75 -4.84 9.38
CA TRP A 33 1.82 -4.39 10.27
C TRP A 33 1.40 -3.18 11.12
N PRO A 34 1.98 -2.93 12.31
CA PRO A 34 1.71 -1.70 13.05
C PRO A 34 2.02 -0.47 12.19
N ALA A 35 1.14 0.52 12.22
CA ALA A 35 1.33 1.75 11.48
C ALA A 35 2.60 2.47 11.96
N ASN A 36 3.57 2.67 11.06
CA ASN A 36 4.82 3.37 11.32
C ASN A 36 5.15 4.42 10.24
N ASN A 37 4.23 4.64 9.28
CA ASN A 37 4.36 5.62 8.20
C ASN A 37 5.54 5.35 7.24
N GLY A 38 6.07 4.12 7.24
CA GLY A 38 7.10 3.65 6.31
C GLY A 38 6.65 3.75 4.85
N SER A 39 7.61 3.83 3.91
CA SER A 39 7.33 3.89 2.47
C SER A 39 6.54 2.67 2.00
N ASN A 40 6.84 1.49 2.55
CA ASN A 40 6.20 0.21 2.30
C ASN A 40 4.76 0.09 2.84
N GLN A 41 4.27 1.11 3.55
CA GLN A 41 2.88 1.22 4.01
C GLN A 41 2.03 2.17 3.16
N LYS A 42 2.61 2.76 2.11
CA LYS A 42 1.95 3.75 1.23
C LYS A 42 1.69 3.12 -0.13
N PHE A 43 0.41 3.02 -0.48
CA PHE A 43 -0.04 2.41 -1.73
C PHE A 43 -0.60 3.48 -2.65
N ASN A 44 -0.10 3.52 -3.88
CA ASN A 44 -0.58 4.40 -4.92
C ASN A 44 -1.69 3.73 -5.72
N PHE A 45 -2.80 4.44 -5.89
CA PHE A 45 -3.94 4.01 -6.68
C PHE A 45 -3.96 4.78 -7.99
N ALA A 46 -3.79 4.08 -9.10
CA ALA A 46 -3.81 4.64 -10.45
C ALA A 46 -5.00 4.08 -11.24
N PRO A 47 -5.84 4.93 -11.86
CA PRO A 47 -6.92 4.44 -12.72
C PRO A 47 -6.34 3.73 -13.94
N VAL A 48 -6.99 2.65 -14.40
CA VAL A 48 -6.63 1.96 -15.63
C VAL A 48 -7.68 2.20 -16.71
N GLN A 49 -8.87 1.59 -16.56
CA GLN A 49 -10.03 1.79 -17.43
C GLN A 49 -11.31 1.52 -16.64
N GLY A 50 -12.35 2.32 -16.89
CA GLY A 50 -13.62 2.18 -16.20
C GLY A 50 -13.48 2.39 -14.69
N LYS A 51 -13.94 1.40 -13.90
CA LYS A 51 -13.90 1.42 -12.43
C LYS A 51 -12.72 0.64 -11.84
N THR A 52 -11.75 0.24 -12.66
CA THR A 52 -10.60 -0.56 -12.23
C THR A 52 -9.41 0.33 -11.86
N VAL A 53 -8.75 -0.01 -10.75
CA VAL A 53 -7.53 0.66 -10.28
C VAL A 53 -6.37 -0.33 -10.23
N LYS A 54 -5.19 0.13 -10.64
CA LYS A 54 -3.91 -0.51 -10.35
C LYS A 54 -3.42 0.02 -9.01
N ILE A 55 -3.01 -0.89 -8.13
CA ILE A 55 -2.40 -0.55 -6.85
C ILE A 55 -0.91 -0.88 -6.95
N THR A 56 -0.06 0.10 -6.68
CA THR A 56 1.39 -0.09 -6.51
C THR A 56 1.81 0.33 -5.11
N THR A 57 2.95 -0.13 -4.63
CA THR A 57 3.54 0.28 -3.35
C THR A 57 4.98 0.69 -3.57
N ARG A 58 5.67 1.11 -2.52
CA ARG A 58 7.07 1.49 -2.58
C ARG A 58 7.90 0.60 -1.66
N THR A 59 9.02 0.10 -2.16
CA THR A 59 10.00 -0.64 -1.36
C THR A 59 10.62 0.26 -0.26
N GLY A 60 11.32 -0.34 0.68
CA GLY A 60 12.01 0.39 1.75
C GLY A 60 13.10 1.34 1.23
N ASP A 61 13.70 1.00 0.08
CA ASP A 61 14.74 1.77 -0.61
C ASP A 61 14.21 2.74 -1.67
N GLY A 62 12.89 2.86 -1.82
CA GLY A 62 12.26 3.95 -2.58
C GLY A 62 11.85 3.61 -4.02
N GLN A 63 11.93 2.35 -4.46
CA GLN A 63 11.44 1.90 -5.76
C GLN A 63 9.94 1.64 -5.72
N ASP A 64 9.21 2.10 -6.74
CA ASP A 64 7.78 1.79 -6.88
C ASP A 64 7.63 0.40 -7.52
N VAL A 65 6.82 -0.47 -6.90
CA VAL A 65 6.55 -1.85 -7.34
C VAL A 65 5.08 -2.21 -7.32
#